data_AF-A0A9D7BR86-F1
#
_entry.id   AF-A0A9D7BR86-F1
#
_cell.length_a   1.000
_cell.length_b   1.000
_cell.length_c   1.000
_cell.angle_alpha   90.00
_cell.angle_beta   90.00
_cell.angle_gamma   90.00
#
_symmetry.space_group_name_H-M   'P 1'
#
loop_
_entity.id
_entity.type
_entity.pdbx_description
1 polymer ?
#
loop_
_entity_poly.entity_id
_entity_poly.type
_entity_poly.pdbx_seq_one_letter_code
_entity_poly.pdbx_strand_id
1 'polypeptide(L)'
;MRRSLKAVLLALASLLAACDMATPAGRAPEPPAASSAMEFRGERPCTDCLGIESWLRLDQDGATRSYRLVEHYRSAGHQRRFEEAGEWAADGDLLRLRYQGGGERVYARLAEGVLQARDSQGRPLAGAADDVMMPVTFDSVR
;
A
#
# COMPACT_ATOMS: atom_id res chain seq x y z
N MET A 1 44.39 26.80 -67.35
CA MET A 1 44.34 25.41 -67.86
C MET A 1 42.95 24.86 -67.53
N ARG A 2 42.00 24.89 -68.46
CA ARG A 2 41.64 23.86 -69.46
C ARG A 2 41.00 22.58 -68.86
N ARG A 3 39.67 22.49 -69.11
CA ARG A 3 38.85 21.30 -69.44
C ARG A 3 38.53 20.37 -68.23
N SER A 4 37.33 19.82 -68.07
CA SER A 4 36.37 19.35 -69.08
C SER A 4 34.95 19.24 -68.51
N LEU A 5 33.98 19.67 -69.31
CA LEU A 5 32.61 19.17 -69.35
C LEU A 5 32.60 17.64 -69.37
N LYS A 6 31.81 17.01 -68.49
CA LYS A 6 31.06 15.79 -68.82
C LYS A 6 29.71 15.86 -68.11
N ALA A 7 28.74 16.40 -68.84
CA ALA A 7 27.35 16.04 -68.68
C ALA A 7 27.20 14.57 -69.09
N VAL A 8 26.76 13.73 -68.17
CA VAL A 8 26.12 12.46 -68.50
C VAL A 8 24.85 12.40 -67.67
N LEU A 9 23.73 12.59 -68.36
CA LEU A 9 22.40 12.27 -67.87
C LEU A 9 22.33 10.76 -67.59
N LEU A 10 21.82 10.38 -66.43
CA LEU A 10 20.97 9.20 -66.31
C LEU A 10 19.88 9.48 -65.29
N ALA A 11 18.66 9.25 -65.76
CA ALA A 11 17.40 9.53 -65.11
C ALA A 11 16.93 8.34 -64.26
N LEU A 12 15.77 8.56 -63.63
CA LEU A 12 14.85 7.62 -62.99
C LEU A 12 15.04 7.35 -61.48
N ALA A 13 14.19 8.06 -60.74
CA ALA A 13 13.15 7.48 -59.88
C ALA A 13 13.59 6.59 -58.71
N SER A 14 13.51 7.16 -57.51
CA SER A 14 13.13 6.43 -56.30
C SER A 14 12.49 7.42 -55.32
N LEU A 15 11.19 7.65 -55.47
CA LEU A 15 10.35 8.13 -54.38
C LEU A 15 10.17 6.97 -53.39
N LEU A 16 10.84 7.03 -52.24
CA LEU A 16 10.42 6.33 -51.03
C LEU A 16 10.55 7.32 -49.87
N ALA A 17 9.58 8.23 -49.81
CA ALA A 17 9.22 8.87 -48.56
C ALA A 17 8.51 7.81 -47.71
N ALA A 18 9.20 7.31 -46.69
CA ALA A 18 8.56 6.69 -45.53
C ALA A 18 9.35 7.15 -44.31
N CYS A 19 8.90 8.26 -43.72
CA CYS A 19 9.25 8.60 -42.36
C CYS A 19 8.77 7.46 -41.45
N ASP A 20 9.69 6.79 -40.78
CA ASP A 20 9.42 6.03 -39.56
C ASP A 20 8.90 6.99 -38.49
N MET A 21 7.62 7.35 -38.59
CA MET A 21 6.86 7.81 -37.45
C MET A 21 6.57 6.55 -36.65
N ALA A 22 7.46 6.24 -35.72
CA ALA A 22 7.18 5.29 -34.65
C ALA A 22 5.85 5.74 -34.00
N THR A 23 4.79 5.03 -34.34
CA THR A 23 3.50 5.11 -33.67
C THR A 23 3.80 4.99 -32.18
N PRO A 24 3.48 5.99 -31.34
CA PRO A 24 3.48 5.75 -29.91
C PRO A 24 2.42 4.66 -29.73
N ALA A 25 2.86 3.44 -29.43
CA ALA A 25 1.98 2.36 -29.05
C ALA A 25 1.09 2.95 -27.96
N GLY A 26 -0.18 3.19 -28.31
CA GLY A 26 -1.16 3.75 -27.41
C GLY A 26 -1.10 2.89 -26.17
N ARG A 27 -0.72 3.51 -25.04
CA ARG A 27 -0.80 2.87 -23.73
C ARG A 27 -2.25 2.46 -23.60
N ALA A 28 -2.52 1.15 -23.75
CA ALA A 28 -3.83 0.60 -23.50
C ALA A 28 -4.28 1.10 -22.12
N PRO A 29 -5.57 1.42 -21.92
CA PRO A 29 -6.05 1.78 -20.60
C PRO A 29 -5.61 0.69 -19.62
N GLU A 30 -4.73 1.06 -18.69
CA GLU A 30 -4.33 0.17 -17.61
C GLU A 30 -5.61 -0.18 -16.85
N PRO A 31 -5.92 -1.47 -16.62
CA PRO A 31 -7.11 -1.83 -15.88
C PRO A 31 -7.12 -1.06 -14.55
N PRO A 32 -8.29 -0.57 -14.09
CA PRO A 32 -8.36 0.17 -12.85
C PRO A 32 -7.72 -0.67 -11.75
N ALA A 33 -6.77 -0.05 -11.04
CA ALA A 33 -6.02 -0.74 -10.01
C ALA A 33 -7.01 -1.32 -8.98
N ALA A 34 -6.86 -2.62 -8.68
CA ALA A 34 -7.85 -3.35 -7.90
C ALA A 34 -8.04 -2.74 -6.50
N SER A 35 -9.29 -2.61 -6.08
CA SER A 35 -9.63 -2.29 -4.69
C SER A 35 -9.51 -3.54 -3.82
N SER A 36 -8.91 -3.41 -2.64
CA SER A 36 -8.77 -4.50 -1.67
C SER A 36 -8.83 -3.98 -0.25
N ALA A 37 -9.19 -4.85 0.69
CA ALA A 37 -9.17 -4.54 2.10
C ALA A 37 -8.69 -5.72 2.94
N MET A 38 -7.99 -5.43 4.02
CA MET A 38 -7.59 -6.40 5.05
C MET A 38 -8.12 -5.94 6.40
N GLU A 39 -8.59 -6.87 7.20
CA GLU A 39 -9.04 -6.61 8.56
C GLU A 39 -8.25 -7.43 9.56
N PHE A 40 -8.06 -6.88 10.76
CA PHE A 40 -7.35 -7.52 11.86
C PHE A 40 -8.10 -7.28 13.17
N ARG A 41 -8.01 -8.23 14.09
CA ARG A 41 -8.51 -8.09 15.46
C ARG A 41 -7.49 -8.55 16.47
N GLY A 42 -7.41 -7.86 17.59
CA GLY A 42 -6.55 -8.23 18.72
C GLY A 42 -7.15 -7.80 20.04
N GLU A 43 -6.68 -8.39 21.11
CA GLU A 43 -6.97 -7.97 22.48
C GLU A 43 -5.65 -7.90 23.24
N ARG A 44 -5.37 -6.76 23.87
CA ARG A 44 -4.14 -6.56 24.65
C ARG A 44 -4.44 -6.35 26.13
N PRO A 45 -3.58 -6.85 27.04
CA PRO A 45 -3.67 -6.55 28.46
C PRO A 45 -3.67 -5.05 28.73
N CYS A 46 -4.35 -4.66 29.79
CA CYS A 46 -4.52 -3.27 30.19
C CYS A 46 -4.29 -3.17 31.70
N THR A 47 -3.47 -2.21 32.14
CA THR A 47 -3.04 -2.12 33.54
C THR A 47 -4.18 -1.71 34.48
N ASP A 48 -5.09 -0.87 33.99
CA ASP A 48 -6.17 -0.24 34.76
C ASP A 48 -7.57 -0.55 34.17
N CYS A 49 -7.64 -1.50 33.23
CA CYS A 49 -8.88 -1.90 32.58
C CYS A 49 -8.91 -3.40 32.30
N LEU A 50 -10.07 -3.94 31.92
CA LEU A 50 -10.29 -5.37 31.67
C LEU A 50 -9.69 -5.85 30.33
N GLY A 51 -8.99 -4.98 29.61
CA GLY A 51 -8.41 -5.25 28.29
C GLY A 51 -8.81 -4.21 27.26
N ILE A 52 -8.03 -4.15 26.18
CA ILE A 52 -8.28 -3.28 25.03
C ILE A 52 -8.54 -4.16 23.82
N GLU A 53 -9.78 -4.17 23.34
CA GLU A 53 -10.15 -4.82 22.09
C GLU A 53 -9.84 -3.87 20.92
N SER A 54 -9.14 -4.36 19.91
CA SER A 54 -8.72 -3.59 18.74
C SER A 54 -9.27 -4.19 17.46
N TRP A 55 -9.76 -3.35 16.56
CA TRP A 55 -10.07 -3.70 15.18
C TRP A 55 -9.37 -2.73 14.25
N LEU A 56 -8.59 -3.28 13.32
CA LEU A 56 -7.86 -2.52 12.31
C LEU A 56 -8.36 -2.94 10.93
N ARG A 57 -8.72 -1.96 10.11
CA ARG A 57 -8.99 -2.15 8.68
C ARG A 57 -8.01 -1.34 7.86
N LEU A 58 -7.45 -1.98 6.83
CA LEU A 58 -6.56 -1.40 5.85
C LEU A 58 -7.25 -1.48 4.49
N ASP A 59 -7.60 -0.33 3.93
CA ASP A 59 -8.18 -0.20 2.60
C ASP A 59 -7.11 0.24 1.61
N GLN A 60 -7.13 -0.36 0.42
CA GLN A 60 -6.35 0.09 -0.73
C GLN A 60 -7.28 0.22 -1.93
N ASP A 61 -7.35 1.41 -2.51
CA ASP A 61 -8.04 1.68 -3.75
C ASP A 61 -7.07 2.35 -4.73
N GLY A 62 -6.57 1.54 -5.66
CA GLY A 62 -5.43 1.90 -6.49
C GLY A 62 -4.19 2.33 -5.69
N ALA A 63 -3.82 3.61 -5.84
CA ALA A 63 -2.70 4.22 -5.12
C ALA A 63 -3.07 4.75 -3.73
N THR A 64 -4.36 4.91 -3.44
CA THR A 64 -4.85 5.41 -2.16
C THR A 64 -4.81 4.29 -1.13
N ARG A 65 -4.16 4.54 0.00
CA ARG A 65 -4.08 3.61 1.12
C ARG A 65 -4.56 4.29 2.39
N SER A 66 -5.69 3.84 2.93
CA SER A 66 -6.29 4.40 4.14
C SER A 66 -6.52 3.32 5.18
N TYR A 67 -6.50 3.70 6.45
CA TYR A 67 -6.80 2.80 7.55
C TYR A 67 -7.84 3.39 8.49
N ARG A 68 -8.49 2.49 9.23
CA ARG A 68 -9.29 2.79 10.41
C ARG A 68 -8.90 1.82 11.53
N LEU A 69 -8.54 2.37 12.68
CA LEU A 69 -8.26 1.62 13.90
C LEU A 69 -9.27 2.02 14.96
N VAL A 70 -9.93 1.03 15.56
CA VAL A 70 -10.88 1.22 16.65
C VAL A 70 -10.38 0.45 17.86
N GLU A 71 -10.27 1.11 19.01
CA GLU A 71 -9.88 0.50 20.28
C GLU A 71 -11.00 0.68 21.32
N HIS A 72 -11.46 -0.40 21.95
CA HIS A 72 -12.42 -0.39 23.06
C HIS A 72 -11.72 -0.78 24.36
N TYR A 73 -11.64 0.17 25.28
CA TYR A 73 -11.08 -0.01 26.60
C TYR A 73 -12.19 -0.47 27.53
N ARG A 74 -12.17 -1.75 27.89
CA ARG A 74 -13.23 -2.38 28.68
C ARG A 74 -13.03 -2.07 30.15
N SER A 75 -14.01 -1.47 30.83
CA SER A 75 -13.96 -1.31 32.29
C SER A 75 -15.31 -1.63 32.95
N ALA A 76 -15.30 -1.90 34.25
CA ALA A 76 -16.49 -2.21 35.04
C ALA A 76 -17.36 -0.94 35.23
N GLY A 77 -18.10 -0.56 34.19
CA GLY A 77 -19.08 0.54 34.23
C GLY A 77 -18.84 1.67 33.24
N HIS A 78 -17.68 1.72 32.58
CA HIS A 78 -17.38 2.71 31.55
C HIS A 78 -16.77 2.05 30.31
N GLN A 79 -17.32 2.33 29.13
CA GLN A 79 -16.71 1.92 27.86
C GLN A 79 -16.09 3.16 27.22
N ARG A 80 -14.77 3.13 27.04
CA ARG A 80 -14.06 4.18 26.30
C ARG A 80 -13.70 3.63 24.92
N ARG A 81 -14.24 4.26 23.88
CA ARG A 81 -13.95 3.93 22.48
C ARG A 81 -13.10 5.04 21.89
N PHE A 82 -11.98 4.66 21.29
CA PHE A 82 -11.13 5.54 20.50
C PHE A 82 -11.11 5.07 19.05
N GLU A 83 -11.04 6.02 18.15
CA GLU A 83 -10.97 5.76 16.72
C GLU A 83 -9.88 6.63 16.11
N GLU A 84 -8.96 5.99 15.39
CA GLU A 84 -7.90 6.62 14.63
C GLU A 84 -8.09 6.29 13.15
N ALA A 85 -7.86 7.28 12.28
CA ALA A 85 -7.89 7.07 10.83
C ALA A 85 -6.78 7.87 10.15
N GLY A 86 -6.30 7.34 9.04
CA GLY A 86 -5.27 8.01 8.26
C GLY A 86 -4.74 7.14 7.14
N GLU A 87 -3.46 7.30 6.83
CA GLU A 87 -2.81 6.58 5.75
C GLU A 87 -1.95 5.44 6.26
N TRP A 88 -1.81 4.40 5.46
CA TRP A 88 -0.85 3.34 5.76
C TRP A 88 0.11 3.07 4.61
N ALA A 89 1.29 2.59 4.95
CA ALA A 89 2.28 2.13 4.00
C ALA A 89 2.88 0.80 4.46
N ALA A 90 3.18 -0.07 3.50
CA ALA A 90 4.04 -1.23 3.71
C ALA A 90 5.49 -0.82 3.47
N ASP A 91 6.38 -1.23 4.36
CA ASP A 91 7.82 -0.96 4.36
C ASP A 91 8.55 -2.27 4.71
N GLY A 92 8.81 -3.09 3.68
CA GLY A 92 9.19 -4.49 3.87
C GLY A 92 8.12 -5.26 4.65
N ASP A 93 8.52 -5.87 5.76
CA ASP A 93 7.61 -6.57 6.67
C ASP A 93 6.89 -5.63 7.66
N LEU A 94 7.17 -4.32 7.62
CA LEU A 94 6.52 -3.35 8.49
C LEU A 94 5.27 -2.75 7.84
N LEU A 95 4.28 -2.46 8.66
CA LEU A 95 3.16 -1.59 8.37
C LEU A 95 3.26 -0.34 9.21
N ARG A 96 3.29 0.82 8.53
CA ARG A 96 3.32 2.15 9.15
C ARG A 96 1.98 2.83 8.96
N LEU A 97 1.30 3.14 10.06
CA LEU A 97 0.00 3.79 10.09
C LEU A 97 0.21 5.23 10.58
N ARG A 98 0.01 6.20 9.69
CA ARG A 98 0.15 7.63 9.98
C ARG A 98 -1.22 8.24 10.26
N TYR A 99 -1.45 8.64 11.51
CA TYR A 99 -2.71 9.24 11.93
C TYR A 99 -2.86 10.65 11.34
N GLN A 100 -4.07 11.01 10.89
CA GLN A 100 -4.35 12.36 10.38
C GLN A 100 -4.11 13.47 11.39
N GLY A 101 -4.32 13.20 12.68
CA GLY A 101 -4.01 14.15 13.77
C GLY A 101 -2.55 14.14 14.23
N GLY A 102 -1.68 13.37 13.58
CA GLY A 102 -0.25 13.28 13.87
C GLY A 102 0.17 12.05 14.67
N GLY A 103 1.43 11.65 14.51
CA GLY A 103 1.95 10.41 15.08
C GLY A 103 1.89 9.23 14.12
N GLU A 104 2.62 8.16 14.46
CA GLU A 104 2.72 6.95 13.66
C GLU A 104 2.69 5.72 14.57
N ARG A 105 1.98 4.67 14.14
CA ARG A 105 2.03 3.34 14.74
C ARG A 105 2.72 2.39 13.76
N VAL A 106 3.57 1.52 14.28
CA VAL A 106 4.31 0.54 13.48
C VAL A 106 3.93 -0.86 13.92
N TYR A 107 3.63 -1.73 12.97
CA TYR A 107 3.40 -3.15 13.18
C TYR A 107 4.35 -3.94 12.29
N ALA A 108 4.89 -5.06 12.77
CA ALA A 108 5.51 -6.06 11.91
C ALA A 108 4.46 -7.09 11.49
N ARG A 109 4.48 -7.47 10.23
CA ARG A 109 3.75 -8.62 9.70
C ARG A 109 4.60 -9.87 9.92
N LEU A 110 4.06 -10.80 10.68
CA LEU A 110 4.66 -12.09 11.00
C LEU A 110 4.08 -13.19 10.09
N ALA A 111 4.49 -14.43 10.34
CA ALA A 111 3.90 -15.60 9.70
C ALA A 111 2.36 -15.61 9.85
N GLU A 112 1.68 -16.22 8.88
CA GLU A 112 0.21 -16.27 8.81
C GLU A 112 -0.48 -14.89 8.79
N GLY A 113 0.26 -13.82 8.50
CA GLY A 113 -0.27 -12.46 8.38
C GLY A 113 -0.58 -11.76 9.70
N VAL A 114 -0.19 -12.34 10.84
CA VAL A 114 -0.34 -11.73 12.17
C VAL A 114 0.41 -10.40 12.22
N LEU A 115 -0.19 -9.39 12.84
CA LEU A 115 0.46 -8.11 13.10
C LEU A 115 0.91 -8.03 14.56
N GLN A 116 2.14 -7.58 14.80
CA GLN A 116 2.66 -7.36 16.15
C GLN A 116 3.19 -5.94 16.28
N ALA A 117 2.84 -5.25 17.36
CA ALA A 117 3.29 -3.88 17.60
C ALA A 117 4.83 -3.76 17.64
N ARG A 118 5.33 -2.62 17.16
CA ARG A 118 6.75 -2.25 17.11
C ARG A 118 6.94 -0.83 17.60
N ASP A 119 8.17 -0.50 17.98
CA ASP A 119 8.56 0.90 18.17
C ASP A 119 8.64 1.65 16.82
N SER A 120 8.90 2.96 16.86
CA SER A 120 8.94 3.79 15.64
C SER A 120 10.06 3.40 14.66
N GLN A 121 11.09 2.71 15.15
CA GLN A 121 12.18 2.17 14.35
C GLN A 121 11.90 0.75 13.82
N GLY A 122 10.73 0.16 14.14
CA GLY A 122 10.37 -1.19 13.71
C GLY A 122 10.95 -2.31 14.58
N ARG A 123 11.49 -1.99 15.75
CA ARG A 123 12.07 -2.99 16.67
C ARG A 123 10.98 -3.56 17.60
N PRO A 124 11.17 -4.79 18.12
CA PRO A 124 10.23 -5.38 19.07
C PRO A 124 10.07 -4.52 20.33
N LEU A 125 8.83 -4.32 20.78
CA LEU A 125 8.52 -3.73 22.08
C LEU A 125 8.62 -4.79 23.17
N ALA A 126 9.12 -4.41 24.35
CA ALA A 126 9.09 -5.30 25.51
C ALA A 126 7.64 -5.63 25.87
N GLY A 127 7.31 -6.92 26.00
CA GLY A 127 5.95 -7.37 26.32
C GLY A 127 4.98 -7.41 25.12
N ALA A 128 5.40 -7.08 23.90
CA ALA A 128 4.52 -7.15 22.72
C ALA A 128 4.24 -8.57 22.22
N ALA A 129 4.77 -9.61 22.88
CA ALA A 129 4.42 -11.00 22.57
C ALA A 129 2.89 -11.21 22.60
N ASP A 130 2.22 -10.54 23.52
CA ASP A 130 0.77 -10.64 23.72
C ASP A 130 -0.01 -9.49 23.03
N ASP A 131 0.69 -8.52 22.42
CA ASP A 131 0.07 -7.40 21.68
C ASP A 131 0.10 -7.71 20.17
N VAL A 132 -0.77 -8.64 19.80
CA VAL A 132 -0.88 -9.17 18.44
C VAL A 132 -2.29 -8.99 17.89
N MET A 133 -2.40 -8.71 16.60
CA MET A 133 -3.66 -8.69 15.87
C MET A 133 -3.65 -9.78 14.80
N MET A 134 -4.66 -10.63 14.85
CA MET A 134 -4.87 -11.72 13.90
C MET A 134 -5.62 -11.20 12.68
N PRO A 135 -5.29 -11.63 11.45
CA PRO A 135 -6.10 -11.32 10.30
C PRO A 135 -7.50 -11.92 10.45
N VAL A 136 -8.51 -11.14 10.08
CA VAL A 136 -9.88 -11.63 9.96
C VAL A 136 -9.98 -12.35 8.62
N THR A 137 -9.99 -13.67 8.66
CA THR A 137 -10.33 -14.48 7.49
C THR A 137 -11.84 -14.50 7.35
N PHE A 138 -12.37 -13.88 6.30
CA PHE A 138 -13.72 -14.17 5.86
C PHE A 138 -13.65 -15.53 5.17
N ASP A 139 -14.10 -16.60 5.84
CA ASP A 139 -14.40 -17.84 5.14
C ASP A 139 -15.48 -17.51 4.11
N SER A 140 -15.10 -17.49 2.84
CA SER A 140 -16.01 -17.38 1.72
C SER A 140 -16.85 -18.65 1.65
N VAL A 141 -17.84 -18.77 2.53
CA VAL A 141 -18.91 -19.75 2.38
C VAL A 141 -19.68 -19.35 1.13
N ARG A 142 -19.56 -20.22 0.13
CA ARG A 142 -20.13 -20.13 -1.22
C ARG A 142 -21.65 -20.09 -1.23
#